data_AF-A0A829Q8H0-F1
#
_entry.id   AF-A0A829Q8H0-F1
#
_cell.length_a   1.000
_cell.length_b   1.000
_cell.length_c   1.000
_cell.angle_alpha   90.00
_cell.angle_beta   90.00
_cell.angle_gamma   90.00
#
_symmetry.space_group_name_H-M   'P 1'
#
loop_
_entity.id
_entity.type
_entity.pdbx_description
1 polymer ?
#
loop_
_entity_poly.entity_id
_entity_poly.type
_entity_poly.pdbx_seq_one_letter_code
_entity_poly.pdbx_strand_id
1 'polypeptide(L)'
;MVNPGDLTRIGIEDLIAADPLGRTLTSRGNIRITGDGVTGSSAKMNDVARVMTGFQRVATAVGASQTGDKALGRQANADVRRRTDLLLSASPAPGSIILTVAPAVSAIDETGHGEGKVGMFSELDPGDQMLDTAVGAAIEVFAAGIDIGAIEQESAFVRQLEDMGPRTASAVRDLAKTLERAGFDVDIDWRQPSRTTRRVRVTAAAAAYMAATVEHANLDEQPVEILGEYLTVSAVSSWLIKQDDGDTITVKLGRIDPSQIRGLAVGDRVRINAIMKIETTPAAT
;
A
#
# COMPACT_ATOMS: atom_id res chain seq x y z
N MET A 1 10.41 6.98 18.80
CA MET A 1 11.44 7.49 19.73
C MET A 1 12.05 8.75 19.13
N VAL A 2 12.00 9.88 19.83
CA VAL A 2 12.56 11.17 19.38
C VAL A 2 14.07 11.15 19.58
N ASN A 3 14.87 11.38 18.53
CA ASN A 3 16.34 11.51 18.66
C ASN A 3 16.71 13.00 18.86
N PRO A 4 17.72 13.36 19.69
CA PRO A 4 18.24 14.72 19.77
C PRO A 4 18.53 15.40 18.42
N GLY A 5 18.99 14.65 17.42
CA GLY A 5 19.19 15.15 16.06
C GLY A 5 17.88 15.52 15.34
N ASP A 6 16.75 14.91 15.70
CA ASP A 6 15.43 15.30 15.17
C ASP A 6 15.00 16.67 15.73
N LEU A 7 15.27 16.95 17.01
CA LEU A 7 14.91 18.23 17.66
C LEU A 7 15.69 19.41 17.07
N THR A 8 17.01 19.26 16.90
CA THR A 8 17.83 20.31 16.28
C THR A 8 17.40 20.59 14.84
N ARG A 9 17.10 19.53 14.07
CA ARG A 9 16.62 19.66 12.70
C ARG A 9 15.29 20.40 12.65
N ILE A 10 14.31 20.00 13.47
CA ILE A 10 12.99 20.64 13.55
C ILE A 10 13.15 22.15 13.80
N GLY A 11 13.98 22.55 14.77
CA GLY A 11 14.22 23.96 15.04
C GLY A 11 14.83 24.75 13.87
N ILE A 12 15.70 24.12 13.06
CA ILE A 12 16.24 24.75 11.83
C ILE A 12 15.18 24.81 10.73
N GLU A 13 14.41 23.76 10.56
CA GLU A 13 13.33 23.69 9.57
C GLU A 13 12.25 24.72 9.87
N ASP A 14 11.85 24.87 11.13
CA ASP A 14 10.86 25.87 11.56
C ASP A 14 11.36 27.30 11.30
N LEU A 15 12.66 27.56 11.41
CA LEU A 15 13.27 28.85 11.05
C LEU A 15 13.23 29.11 9.54
N ILE A 16 13.43 28.07 8.72
CA ILE A 16 13.40 28.15 7.25
C ILE A 16 11.96 28.23 6.72
N ALA A 17 11.03 27.54 7.38
CA ALA A 17 9.63 27.40 7.00
C ALA A 17 8.74 28.57 7.48
N ALA A 18 9.33 29.69 7.89
CA ALA A 18 8.62 30.93 8.22
C ALA A 18 8.01 31.62 6.98
N ASP A 19 7.43 30.84 6.07
CA ASP A 19 6.75 31.27 4.86
C ASP A 19 5.22 31.24 5.09
N PRO A 20 4.51 32.37 4.92
CA PRO A 20 3.06 32.43 5.11
C PRO A 20 2.25 31.63 4.07
N LEU A 21 2.87 31.13 3.00
CA LEU A 21 2.17 30.46 1.89
C LEU A 21 1.93 28.96 2.11
N GLY A 22 2.60 28.35 3.08
CA GLY A 22 2.52 26.92 3.40
C GLY A 22 3.89 26.24 3.39
N ARG A 23 3.91 24.92 3.56
CA ARG A 23 5.17 24.16 3.65
C ARG A 23 5.91 24.14 2.30
N THR A 24 7.14 24.63 2.28
CA THR A 24 8.02 24.61 1.10
C THR A 24 9.07 23.50 1.14
N LEU A 25 9.43 23.04 2.35
CA LEU A 25 10.37 21.94 2.54
C LEU A 25 9.76 20.59 2.13
N THR A 26 10.54 19.78 1.42
CA THR A 26 10.11 18.47 0.91
C THR A 26 10.33 17.37 1.94
N SER A 27 9.33 16.52 2.13
CA SER A 27 9.50 15.26 2.88
C SER A 27 10.42 14.29 2.15
N ARG A 28 11.16 13.48 2.89
CA ARG A 28 11.96 12.40 2.30
C ARG A 28 11.87 11.13 3.11
N GLY A 29 11.91 9.99 2.42
CA GLY A 29 12.13 8.70 3.04
C GLY A 29 13.44 8.07 2.62
N ASN A 30 14.01 7.20 3.45
CA ASN A 30 14.97 6.22 2.96
C ASN A 30 14.49 4.82 3.28
N ILE A 31 14.72 3.93 2.32
CA ILE A 31 14.48 2.51 2.42
C ILE A 31 15.85 1.84 2.32
N ARG A 32 16.32 1.27 3.42
CA ARG A 32 17.56 0.50 3.46
C ARG A 32 17.21 -0.98 3.36
N ILE A 33 17.79 -1.66 2.39
CA ILE A 33 17.62 -3.10 2.19
C ILE A 33 18.88 -3.83 2.67
N THR A 34 18.68 -4.85 3.49
CA THR A 34 19.68 -5.75 4.07
C THR A 34 19.14 -7.20 4.09
N GLY A 35 19.82 -8.14 4.75
CA GLY A 35 19.40 -9.54 4.86
C GLY A 35 20.08 -10.48 3.86
N ASP A 36 19.65 -11.74 3.84
CA ASP A 36 20.27 -12.82 3.05
C ASP A 36 20.18 -12.61 1.53
N GLY A 37 19.21 -11.82 1.08
CA GLY A 37 19.08 -11.42 -0.32
C GLY A 37 20.14 -10.43 -0.80
N VAL A 38 20.94 -9.87 0.12
CA VAL A 38 21.98 -8.86 -0.18
C VAL A 38 23.35 -9.49 -0.05
N THR A 39 24.13 -9.47 -1.13
CA THR A 39 25.53 -9.92 -1.15
C THR A 39 26.46 -8.71 -1.28
N GLY A 40 27.20 -8.38 -0.22
CA GLY A 40 27.99 -7.15 -0.17
C GLY A 40 27.08 -5.92 -0.25
N SER A 41 27.22 -5.11 -1.29
CA SER A 41 26.31 -3.97 -1.58
C SER A 41 25.36 -4.24 -2.76
N SER A 42 25.13 -5.50 -3.09
CA SER A 42 24.39 -5.89 -4.30
C SER A 42 23.22 -6.80 -3.96
N ALA A 43 22.13 -6.63 -4.70
CA ALA A 43 20.96 -7.50 -4.64
C ALA A 43 20.40 -7.66 -6.06
N LYS A 44 19.52 -8.64 -6.27
CA LYS A 44 18.89 -8.86 -7.58
C LYS A 44 17.99 -7.66 -7.93
N MET A 45 18.27 -7.03 -9.07
CA MET A 45 17.53 -5.85 -9.54
C MET A 45 16.02 -6.09 -9.60
N ASN A 46 15.59 -7.26 -10.09
CA ASN A 46 14.18 -7.61 -10.18
C ASN A 46 13.50 -7.64 -8.81
N ASP A 47 14.20 -8.11 -7.77
CA ASP A 47 13.64 -8.21 -6.43
C ASP A 47 13.54 -6.81 -5.79
N VAL A 48 14.58 -5.98 -5.94
CA VAL A 48 14.57 -4.58 -5.48
C VAL A 48 13.44 -3.79 -6.18
N ALA A 49 13.27 -3.95 -7.49
CA ALA A 49 12.21 -3.29 -8.25
C ALA A 49 10.80 -3.72 -7.78
N ARG A 50 10.62 -4.99 -7.42
CA ARG A 50 9.35 -5.49 -6.87
C ARG A 50 9.08 -4.90 -5.49
N VAL A 51 10.09 -4.77 -4.63
CA VAL A 51 9.93 -4.08 -3.33
C VAL A 51 9.53 -2.63 -3.53
N MET A 52 10.15 -1.91 -4.46
CA MET A 52 9.78 -0.51 -4.75
C MET A 52 8.35 -0.39 -5.26
N THR A 53 7.95 -1.26 -6.18
CA THR A 53 6.58 -1.30 -6.68
C THR A 53 5.58 -1.63 -5.57
N GLY A 54 5.93 -2.57 -4.68
CA GLY A 54 5.12 -2.93 -3.52
C GLY A 54 4.99 -1.78 -2.52
N PHE A 55 6.07 -1.05 -2.24
CA PHE A 55 6.03 0.12 -1.35
C PHE A 55 5.14 1.24 -1.92
N GLN A 56 5.30 1.56 -3.22
CA GLN A 56 4.40 2.51 -3.91
C GLN A 56 2.94 2.08 -3.80
N ARG A 57 2.66 0.79 -3.99
CA ARG A 57 1.31 0.24 -3.89
C ARG A 57 0.74 0.33 -2.47
N VAL A 58 1.54 0.10 -1.44
CA VAL A 58 1.12 0.29 -0.03
C VAL A 58 0.79 1.75 0.23
N ALA A 59 1.67 2.69 -0.13
CA ALA A 59 1.42 4.12 0.06
C ALA A 59 0.13 4.57 -0.64
N THR A 60 -0.07 4.13 -1.89
CA THR A 60 -1.30 4.42 -2.66
C THR A 60 -2.54 3.81 -2.00
N ALA A 61 -2.47 2.56 -1.53
CA ALA A 61 -3.60 1.88 -0.90
C ALA A 61 -4.01 2.54 0.42
N VAL A 62 -3.03 2.92 1.25
CA VAL A 62 -3.28 3.64 2.50
C VAL A 62 -3.85 5.04 2.22
N GLY A 63 -3.31 5.77 1.23
CA GLY A 63 -3.87 7.06 0.81
C GLY A 63 -5.31 6.93 0.30
N ALA A 64 -5.61 5.88 -0.48
CA ALA A 64 -6.97 5.61 -0.94
C ALA A 64 -7.92 5.32 0.23
N SER A 65 -7.48 4.54 1.22
CA SER A 65 -8.25 4.25 2.43
C SER A 65 -8.62 5.52 3.22
N GLN A 66 -7.70 6.49 3.32
CA GLN A 66 -7.95 7.78 3.98
C GLN A 66 -9.05 8.59 3.27
N THR A 67 -9.24 8.36 1.97
CA THR A 67 -10.34 8.96 1.18
C THR A 67 -11.60 8.09 1.09
N GLY A 68 -11.63 6.95 1.79
CA GLY A 68 -12.74 5.99 1.77
C GLY A 68 -12.74 5.00 0.60
N ASP A 69 -11.79 5.10 -0.34
CA ASP A 69 -11.64 4.20 -1.48
C ASP A 69 -10.86 2.93 -1.09
N LYS A 70 -11.57 2.01 -0.43
CA LYS A 70 -11.01 0.78 0.16
C LYS A 70 -11.21 -0.49 -0.69
N ALA A 71 -11.97 -0.38 -1.79
CA ALA A 71 -12.43 -1.53 -2.56
C ALA A 71 -11.31 -2.23 -3.36
N LEU A 72 -11.39 -3.54 -3.47
CA LEU A 72 -10.60 -4.37 -4.38
C LEU A 72 -11.11 -4.26 -5.83
N GLY A 73 -10.26 -4.65 -6.78
CA GLY A 73 -10.65 -4.86 -8.19
C GLY A 73 -10.68 -3.61 -9.07
N ARG A 74 -10.61 -2.41 -8.48
CA ARG A 74 -10.46 -1.15 -9.21
C ARG A 74 -9.14 -0.49 -8.86
N GLN A 75 -8.57 0.23 -9.84
CA GLN A 75 -7.46 1.12 -9.55
C GLN A 75 -7.92 2.22 -8.59
N ALA A 76 -7.04 2.63 -7.68
CA ALA A 76 -7.30 3.79 -6.85
C ALA A 76 -7.60 5.02 -7.72
N ASN A 77 -8.40 5.94 -7.18
CA ASN A 77 -8.71 7.21 -7.84
C ASN A 77 -7.43 7.86 -8.40
N ALA A 78 -7.51 8.44 -9.61
CA ALA A 78 -6.37 9.08 -10.27
C ALA A 78 -5.75 10.20 -9.43
N ASP A 79 -6.55 10.96 -8.67
CA ASP A 79 -6.04 12.00 -7.77
C ASP A 79 -5.21 11.39 -6.62
N VAL A 80 -5.70 10.32 -6.00
CA VAL A 80 -4.97 9.58 -4.95
C VAL A 80 -3.64 9.08 -5.51
N ARG A 81 -3.65 8.41 -6.67
CA ARG A 81 -2.42 7.91 -7.30
C ARG A 81 -1.40 9.03 -7.49
N ARG A 82 -1.81 10.12 -8.14
CA ARG A 82 -0.97 11.31 -8.38
C ARG A 82 -0.38 11.87 -7.07
N ARG A 83 -1.19 12.01 -6.02
CA ARG A 83 -0.75 12.57 -4.72
C ARG A 83 0.09 11.60 -3.89
N THR A 84 0.05 10.31 -4.20
CA THR A 84 0.86 9.27 -3.52
C THR A 84 2.08 8.81 -4.32
N ASP A 85 2.35 9.38 -5.50
CA ASP A 85 3.50 8.99 -6.31
C ASP A 85 4.83 9.39 -5.65
N LEU A 86 5.77 8.42 -5.61
CA LEU A 86 7.11 8.60 -5.07
C LEU A 86 8.14 8.74 -6.19
N LEU A 87 9.00 9.75 -6.07
CA LEU A 87 10.25 9.86 -6.83
C LEU A 87 11.34 9.04 -6.14
N LEU A 88 12.11 8.29 -6.92
CA LEU A 88 13.19 7.43 -6.43
C LEU A 88 14.55 7.98 -6.84
N SER A 89 15.46 8.11 -5.88
CA SER A 89 16.88 8.38 -6.07
C SER A 89 17.70 7.32 -5.33
N ALA A 90 18.60 6.63 -6.02
CA ALA A 90 19.42 5.57 -5.43
C ALA A 90 20.87 6.05 -5.22
N SER A 91 21.41 5.78 -4.03
CA SER A 91 22.82 6.02 -3.70
C SER A 91 23.43 4.74 -3.11
N PRO A 92 24.46 4.15 -3.73
CA PRO A 92 25.07 2.92 -3.21
C PRO A 92 25.87 3.18 -1.93
N ALA A 93 25.81 2.26 -0.96
CA ALA A 93 26.60 2.25 0.26
C ALA A 93 27.21 0.85 0.54
N PRO A 94 28.35 0.72 1.26
CA PRO A 94 28.89 -0.59 1.63
C PRO A 94 27.89 -1.43 2.45
N GLY A 95 27.65 -2.68 2.05
CA GLY A 95 26.83 -3.64 2.83
C GLY A 95 25.30 -3.44 2.76
N SER A 96 24.80 -2.45 2.02
CA SER A 96 23.36 -2.16 1.93
C SER A 96 22.99 -1.38 0.68
N ILE A 97 21.73 -1.47 0.26
CA ILE A 97 21.17 -0.62 -0.77
C ILE A 97 20.31 0.44 -0.08
N ILE A 98 20.65 1.72 -0.25
CA ILE A 98 19.86 2.84 0.27
C ILE A 98 19.13 3.50 -0.89
N LEU A 99 17.81 3.47 -0.79
CA LEU A 99 16.89 4.04 -1.76
C LEU A 99 16.23 5.24 -1.09
N THR A 100 16.54 6.44 -1.58
CA THR A 100 15.91 7.67 -1.10
C THR A 100 14.67 7.93 -1.94
N VAL A 101 13.55 8.17 -1.26
CA VAL A 101 12.27 8.47 -1.89
C VAL A 101 11.75 9.83 -1.46
N ALA A 102 11.01 10.51 -2.32
CA ALA A 102 10.39 11.80 -2.02
C ALA A 102 9.02 11.91 -2.72
N PRO A 103 8.08 12.75 -2.22
CA PRO A 103 6.85 13.04 -2.94
C PRO A 103 7.10 13.59 -4.34
N ALA A 104 6.31 13.14 -5.32
CA ALA A 104 6.33 13.71 -6.67
C ALA A 104 5.64 15.07 -6.74
N VAL A 105 4.59 15.28 -5.95
CA VAL A 105 3.90 16.57 -5.81
C VAL A 105 4.55 17.34 -4.67
N SER A 106 4.84 18.63 -4.89
CA SER A 106 5.42 19.47 -3.85
C SER A 106 4.37 19.80 -2.77
N ALA A 107 4.81 20.03 -1.54
CA ALA A 107 3.92 20.34 -0.43
C ALA A 107 3.11 21.61 -0.68
N ILE A 108 3.74 22.65 -1.24
CA ILE A 108 3.07 23.90 -1.54
C ILE A 108 2.03 23.75 -2.67
N ASP A 109 2.25 22.86 -3.65
CA ASP A 109 1.27 22.63 -4.72
C ASP A 109 0.06 21.81 -4.22
N GLU A 110 0.27 20.93 -3.23
CA GLU A 110 -0.77 20.04 -2.72
C GLU A 110 -1.58 20.67 -1.57
N THR A 111 -0.91 21.35 -0.64
CA THR A 111 -1.48 21.84 0.62
C THR A 111 -1.37 23.35 0.77
N GLY A 112 -0.61 24.02 -0.11
CA GLY A 112 -0.57 25.48 -0.16
C GLY A 112 -1.91 26.08 -0.60
N HIS A 113 -2.07 27.38 -0.35
CA HIS A 113 -3.34 28.11 -0.53
C HIS A 113 -3.66 28.43 -2.00
N GLY A 114 -3.25 27.57 -2.93
CA GLY A 114 -3.28 27.75 -4.38
C GLY A 114 -4.64 27.56 -5.06
N GLU A 115 -5.77 27.75 -4.38
CA GLU A 115 -7.12 27.76 -4.99
C GLU A 115 -8.11 28.65 -4.19
N GLY A 116 -7.65 29.75 -3.59
CA GLY A 116 -8.57 30.67 -2.89
C GLY A 116 -9.14 30.12 -1.58
N LYS A 117 -8.56 29.05 -1.02
CA LYS A 117 -8.76 28.72 0.41
C LYS A 117 -8.09 29.82 1.22
N VAL A 118 -8.89 30.75 1.76
CA VAL A 118 -8.41 31.84 2.61
C VAL A 118 -8.30 31.31 4.04
N GLY A 119 -7.20 31.67 4.71
CA GLY A 119 -6.69 31.12 5.98
C GLY A 119 -7.53 31.31 7.26
N MET A 120 -8.86 31.19 7.21
CA MET A 120 -9.69 31.16 8.42
C MET A 120 -9.90 29.75 8.98
N PHE A 121 -9.52 28.70 8.23
CA PHE A 121 -9.56 27.28 8.65
C PHE A 121 -8.17 26.60 8.65
N SER A 122 -7.10 27.32 8.29
CA SER A 122 -5.73 26.77 8.24
C SER A 122 -5.19 26.35 9.60
N GLU A 123 -5.78 26.82 10.72
CA GLU A 123 -5.41 26.38 12.07
C GLU A 123 -5.96 24.98 12.42
N LEU A 124 -6.91 24.44 11.64
CA LEU A 124 -7.58 23.16 11.91
C LEU A 124 -7.18 22.04 10.95
N ASP A 125 -6.49 22.35 9.85
CA ASP A 125 -5.93 21.39 8.91
C ASP A 125 -4.41 21.54 8.91
N PRO A 126 -3.63 20.55 9.41
CA PRO A 126 -2.18 20.67 9.56
C PRO A 126 -1.42 20.87 8.25
N GLY A 127 -2.09 20.86 7.08
CA GLY A 127 -1.46 21.07 5.78
C GLY A 127 -0.50 19.94 5.41
N ASP A 128 -0.71 18.76 5.98
CA ASP A 128 0.10 17.57 5.72
C ASP A 128 -0.27 16.98 4.35
N GLN A 129 0.75 16.68 3.54
CA GLN A 129 0.53 16.02 2.25
C GLN A 129 -0.07 14.63 2.45
N MET A 130 -0.91 14.19 1.51
CA MET A 130 -1.51 12.86 1.53
C MET A 130 -0.46 11.76 1.59
N LEU A 131 0.68 11.95 0.94
CA LEU A 131 1.77 10.98 0.99
C LEU A 131 2.43 10.91 2.37
N ASP A 132 2.54 12.03 3.11
CA ASP A 132 3.06 12.02 4.48
C ASP A 132 2.16 11.24 5.42
N THR A 133 0.85 11.48 5.33
CA THR A 133 -0.13 10.76 6.13
C THR A 133 -0.18 9.28 5.74
N ALA A 134 -0.10 8.97 4.44
CA ALA A 134 -0.12 7.59 3.95
C ALA A 134 1.14 6.81 4.34
N VAL A 135 2.34 7.36 4.16
CA VAL A 135 3.58 6.69 4.55
C VAL A 135 3.67 6.59 6.07
N GLY A 136 3.24 7.62 6.82
CA GLY A 136 3.19 7.57 8.27
C GLY A 136 2.30 6.44 8.79
N ALA A 137 1.09 6.32 8.26
CA ALA A 137 0.17 5.24 8.60
C ALA A 137 0.67 3.86 8.15
N ALA A 138 1.33 3.76 6.99
CA ALA A 138 1.97 2.51 6.54
C ALA A 138 3.08 2.06 7.51
N ILE A 139 3.91 3.00 8.00
CA ILE A 139 4.95 2.72 9.00
C ILE A 139 4.33 2.22 10.31
N GLU A 140 3.19 2.80 10.73
CA GLU A 140 2.46 2.35 11.92
C GLU A 140 1.89 0.95 11.75
N VAL A 141 1.35 0.61 10.57
CA VAL A 141 0.89 -0.74 10.25
C VAL A 141 2.05 -1.73 10.28
N PHE A 142 3.20 -1.42 9.68
CA PHE A 142 4.38 -2.29 9.76
C PHE A 142 4.90 -2.44 11.20
N ALA A 143 4.85 -1.37 11.99
CA ALA A 143 5.24 -1.42 13.40
C ALA A 143 4.30 -2.34 14.20
N ALA A 144 2.99 -2.26 13.96
CA ALA A 144 2.01 -3.16 14.55
C ALA A 144 2.20 -4.61 14.07
N GLY A 145 2.58 -4.80 12.81
CA GLY A 145 2.87 -6.11 12.21
C GLY A 145 4.09 -6.82 12.81
N ILE A 146 5.03 -6.08 13.38
CA ILE A 146 6.17 -6.65 14.14
C ILE A 146 5.72 -7.17 15.51
N ASP A 147 4.64 -6.61 16.06
CA ASP A 147 4.11 -6.92 17.39
C ASP A 147 2.71 -7.55 17.33
N ILE A 148 2.51 -8.50 16.41
CA ILE A 148 1.23 -9.21 16.26
C ILE A 148 0.87 -10.00 17.52
N GLY A 149 1.88 -10.44 18.28
CA GLY A 149 1.69 -11.28 19.47
C GLY A 149 1.26 -12.70 19.12
N ALA A 150 0.91 -13.50 20.14
CA ALA A 150 0.51 -14.90 19.96
C ALA A 150 -0.98 -15.07 19.56
N ILE A 151 -1.81 -14.05 19.77
CA ILE A 151 -3.24 -14.06 19.46
C ILE A 151 -3.49 -13.01 18.37
N GLU A 152 -3.57 -13.47 17.12
CA GLU A 152 -3.64 -12.60 15.94
C GLU A 152 -4.86 -11.67 15.96
N GLN A 153 -6.03 -12.15 16.41
CA GLN A 153 -7.28 -11.37 16.41
C GLN A 153 -7.27 -10.18 17.38
N GLU A 154 -6.42 -10.21 18.40
CA GLU A 154 -6.28 -9.11 19.36
C GLU A 154 -5.24 -8.08 18.92
N SER A 155 -4.47 -8.39 17.86
CA SER A 155 -3.42 -7.54 17.35
C SER A 155 -3.95 -6.21 16.83
N ALA A 156 -3.22 -5.13 17.14
CA ALA A 156 -3.41 -3.84 16.52
C ALA A 156 -3.23 -3.89 14.99
N PHE A 157 -2.41 -4.81 14.48
CA PHE A 157 -2.18 -5.00 13.04
C PHE A 157 -3.47 -5.39 12.31
N VAL A 158 -4.19 -6.39 12.83
CA VAL A 158 -5.44 -6.88 12.24
C VAL A 158 -6.49 -5.78 12.25
N ARG A 159 -6.70 -5.13 13.41
CA ARG A 159 -7.69 -4.05 13.55
C ARG A 159 -7.41 -2.88 12.60
N GLN A 160 -6.15 -2.45 12.49
CA GLN A 160 -5.78 -1.37 11.58
C GLN A 160 -6.03 -1.75 10.11
N LEU A 161 -5.73 -2.98 9.71
CA LEU A 161 -5.98 -3.45 8.35
C LEU A 161 -7.46 -3.62 8.03
N GLU A 162 -8.28 -4.06 9.00
CA GLU A 162 -9.74 -4.08 8.89
C GLU A 162 -10.29 -2.66 8.65
N ASP A 163 -9.85 -1.71 9.48
CA ASP A 163 -10.22 -0.29 9.33
C ASP A 163 -9.76 0.28 8.00
N MET A 164 -8.56 -0.07 7.53
CA MET A 164 -8.01 0.41 6.26
C MET A 164 -8.56 -0.32 5.02
N GLY A 165 -9.25 -1.44 5.24
CA GLY A 165 -9.91 -2.23 4.22
C GLY A 165 -9.00 -3.11 3.35
N PRO A 166 -9.62 -3.95 2.50
CA PRO A 166 -8.96 -5.10 1.88
C PRO A 166 -7.91 -4.74 0.84
N ARG A 167 -8.02 -3.56 0.20
CA ARG A 167 -6.97 -3.04 -0.70
C ARG A 167 -5.64 -2.85 0.04
N THR A 168 -5.68 -2.30 1.24
CA THR A 168 -4.50 -2.05 2.06
C THR A 168 -3.92 -3.37 2.56
N ALA A 169 -4.77 -4.26 3.09
CA ALA A 169 -4.35 -5.60 3.52
C ALA A 169 -3.67 -6.39 2.39
N SER A 170 -4.26 -6.37 1.19
CA SER A 170 -3.67 -7.01 0.00
C SER A 170 -2.31 -6.42 -0.36
N ALA A 171 -2.17 -5.09 -0.34
CA ALA A 171 -0.90 -4.43 -0.67
C ALA A 171 0.20 -4.76 0.35
N VAL A 172 -0.15 -4.76 1.64
CA VAL A 172 0.77 -5.13 2.74
C VAL A 172 1.20 -6.58 2.62
N ARG A 173 0.25 -7.52 2.42
CA ARG A 173 0.56 -8.94 2.20
C ARG A 173 1.47 -9.16 1.00
N ASP A 174 1.18 -8.52 -0.13
CA ASP A 174 1.96 -8.71 -1.37
C ASP A 174 3.40 -8.18 -1.22
N LEU A 175 3.57 -7.04 -0.56
CA LEU A 175 4.90 -6.52 -0.21
C LEU A 175 5.61 -7.47 0.76
N ALA A 176 4.93 -7.91 1.81
CA ALA A 176 5.50 -8.78 2.83
C ALA A 176 5.97 -10.13 2.25
N LYS A 177 5.18 -10.74 1.35
CA LYS A 177 5.59 -11.92 0.57
C LYS A 177 6.78 -11.64 -0.35
N THR A 178 6.87 -10.44 -0.89
CA THR A 178 8.02 -10.04 -1.74
C THR A 178 9.30 -9.97 -0.91
N LEU A 179 9.22 -9.39 0.31
CA LEU A 179 10.36 -9.31 1.23
C LEU A 179 10.83 -10.69 1.69
N GLU A 180 9.89 -11.56 2.06
CA GLU A 180 10.17 -12.94 2.46
C GLU A 180 10.87 -13.72 1.35
N ARG A 181 10.28 -13.75 0.14
CA ARG A 181 10.86 -14.46 -1.02
C ARG A 181 12.23 -13.98 -1.42
N ALA A 182 12.49 -12.69 -1.27
CA ALA A 182 13.77 -12.09 -1.61
C ALA A 182 14.80 -12.22 -0.47
N GLY A 183 14.39 -12.66 0.74
CA GLY A 183 15.25 -12.70 1.92
C GLY A 183 15.70 -11.30 2.36
N PHE A 184 14.82 -10.30 2.22
CA PHE A 184 15.15 -8.90 2.52
C PHE A 184 14.63 -8.46 3.88
N ASP A 185 15.53 -7.88 4.66
CA ASP A 185 15.23 -7.03 5.80
C ASP A 185 15.22 -5.57 5.35
N VAL A 186 14.23 -4.80 5.80
CA VAL A 186 14.05 -3.41 5.38
C VAL A 186 13.97 -2.48 6.58
N ASP A 187 14.81 -1.44 6.59
CA ASP A 187 14.61 -0.27 7.44
C ASP A 187 13.98 0.86 6.62
N ILE A 188 12.87 1.40 7.10
CA ILE A 188 12.17 2.54 6.49
C ILE A 188 12.28 3.71 7.47
N ASP A 189 12.80 4.84 7.02
CA ASP A 189 12.67 6.13 7.71
C ASP A 189 11.90 7.12 6.85
N TRP A 190 10.99 7.87 7.47
CA TRP A 190 10.28 8.98 6.84
C TRP A 190 10.49 10.26 7.65
N ARG A 191 11.08 11.25 6.98
CA ARG A 191 11.37 12.58 7.52
C ARG A 191 10.42 13.57 6.90
N GLN A 192 9.46 13.99 7.70
CA GLN A 192 8.59 15.12 7.40
C GLN A 192 9.16 16.36 8.09
N PRO A 193 9.20 17.53 7.41
CA PRO A 193 9.62 18.77 8.04
C PRO A 193 8.78 19.08 9.28
N SER A 194 9.41 19.63 10.33
CA SER A 194 8.75 20.03 11.58
C SER A 194 8.07 18.89 12.36
N ARG A 195 8.32 17.62 12.00
CA ARG A 195 7.80 16.43 12.68
C ARG A 195 8.93 15.47 13.03
N THR A 196 8.75 14.67 14.07
CA THR A 196 9.70 13.59 14.41
C THR A 196 9.80 12.58 13.26
N THR A 197 11.02 12.12 12.96
CA THR A 197 11.25 11.08 11.96
C THR A 197 10.53 9.79 12.37
N ARG A 198 9.62 9.29 11.52
CA ARG A 198 9.00 7.98 11.70
C ARG A 198 9.94 6.90 11.18
N ARG A 199 10.04 5.76 11.89
CA ARG A 199 10.97 4.68 11.52
C ARG A 199 10.36 3.33 11.84
N VAL A 200 10.63 2.34 10.99
CA VAL A 200 10.31 0.92 11.24
C VAL A 200 11.36 0.03 10.62
N ARG A 201 11.63 -1.11 11.26
CA ARG A 201 12.50 -2.17 10.74
C ARG A 201 11.69 -3.44 10.62
N VAL A 202 11.53 -3.94 9.40
CA VAL A 202 10.82 -5.18 9.10
C VAL A 202 11.82 -6.23 8.65
N THR A 203 11.91 -7.35 9.37
CA THR A 203 12.72 -8.49 8.93
C THR A 203 11.95 -9.37 7.95
N ALA A 204 12.65 -10.17 7.15
CA ALA A 204 12.02 -11.14 6.25
C ALA A 204 11.09 -12.11 7.01
N ALA A 205 11.49 -12.53 8.21
CA ALA A 205 10.67 -13.39 9.08
C ALA A 205 9.41 -12.68 9.60
N ALA A 206 9.52 -11.42 10.03
CA ALA A 206 8.35 -10.65 10.46
C ALA A 206 7.40 -10.39 9.28
N ALA A 207 7.94 -10.12 8.08
CA ALA A 207 7.15 -9.99 6.86
C ALA A 207 6.41 -11.30 6.51
N ALA A 208 7.08 -12.44 6.63
CA ALA A 208 6.44 -13.74 6.44
C ALA A 208 5.25 -13.93 7.39
N TYR A 209 5.42 -13.56 8.66
CA TYR A 209 4.36 -13.66 9.67
C TYR A 209 3.20 -12.70 9.36
N MET A 210 3.47 -11.44 9.02
CA MET A 210 2.44 -10.48 8.58
C MET A 210 1.62 -11.01 7.41
N ALA A 211 2.28 -11.57 6.39
CA ALA A 211 1.60 -12.13 5.22
C ALA A 211 0.69 -13.30 5.62
N ALA A 212 1.17 -14.21 6.46
CA ALA A 212 0.38 -15.34 6.96
C ALA A 212 -0.84 -14.86 7.77
N THR A 213 -0.68 -13.88 8.65
CA THR A 213 -1.77 -13.32 9.45
C THR A 213 -2.84 -12.66 8.56
N VAL A 214 -2.46 -11.89 7.55
CA VAL A 214 -3.43 -11.32 6.59
C VAL A 214 -4.25 -12.40 5.90
N GLU A 215 -3.59 -13.49 5.49
CA GLU A 215 -4.25 -14.61 4.81
C GLU A 215 -5.14 -15.43 5.75
N HIS A 216 -4.70 -15.69 6.98
CA HIS A 216 -5.49 -16.42 7.97
C HIS A 216 -6.74 -15.66 8.40
N ALA A 217 -6.63 -14.35 8.56
CA ALA A 217 -7.75 -13.48 8.90
C ALA A 217 -8.60 -13.08 7.68
N ASN A 218 -8.23 -13.51 6.46
CA ASN A 218 -8.92 -13.17 5.20
C ASN A 218 -9.13 -11.65 5.01
N LEU A 219 -8.17 -10.84 5.49
CA LEU A 219 -8.30 -9.37 5.44
C LEU A 219 -8.16 -8.82 4.02
N ASP A 220 -7.62 -9.63 3.11
CA ASP A 220 -7.40 -9.35 1.70
C ASP A 220 -8.55 -9.84 0.80
N GLU A 221 -9.69 -10.20 1.40
CA GLU A 221 -10.86 -10.71 0.72
C GLU A 221 -12.00 -9.69 0.74
N GLN A 222 -12.73 -9.59 -0.37
CA GLN A 222 -13.93 -8.74 -0.45
C GLN A 222 -15.10 -9.52 -1.05
N PRO A 223 -16.20 -9.72 -0.31
CA PRO A 223 -17.43 -10.23 -0.87
C PRO A 223 -17.96 -9.25 -1.93
N VAL A 224 -18.26 -9.77 -3.12
CA VAL A 224 -18.81 -9.00 -4.23
C VAL A 224 -19.97 -9.74 -4.88
N GLU A 225 -20.99 -8.99 -5.28
CA GLU A 225 -22.05 -9.48 -6.15
C GLU A 225 -21.71 -9.05 -7.58
N ILE A 226 -21.58 -10.02 -8.48
CA ILE A 226 -21.32 -9.80 -9.91
C ILE A 226 -22.61 -10.08 -10.66
N LEU A 227 -23.10 -9.06 -11.37
CA LEU A 227 -24.22 -9.16 -12.30
C LEU A 227 -23.69 -9.00 -13.73
N GLY A 228 -24.11 -9.88 -14.63
CA GLY A 228 -23.70 -9.77 -16.02
C GLY A 228 -24.15 -10.92 -16.91
N GLU A 229 -23.69 -10.89 -18.15
CA GLU A 229 -23.93 -11.89 -19.18
C GLU A 229 -22.80 -12.93 -19.18
N TYR A 230 -23.17 -14.20 -19.15
CA TYR A 230 -22.23 -15.32 -19.17
C TYR A 230 -21.68 -15.53 -20.59
N LEU A 231 -20.36 -15.34 -20.79
CA LEU A 231 -19.74 -15.35 -22.12
C LEU A 231 -19.03 -16.66 -22.50
N THR A 232 -18.69 -17.52 -21.55
CA THR A 232 -17.91 -18.74 -21.79
C THR A 232 -18.70 -20.00 -21.51
N VAL A 233 -18.50 -21.09 -22.26
CA VAL A 233 -18.96 -22.42 -21.86
C VAL A 233 -17.81 -23.15 -21.18
N SER A 234 -17.70 -23.08 -19.87
CA SER A 234 -16.80 -23.99 -19.16
C SER A 234 -17.35 -24.47 -17.83
N ALA A 235 -17.52 -25.78 -17.72
CA ALA A 235 -17.90 -26.45 -16.47
C ALA A 235 -16.70 -26.72 -15.54
N VAL A 236 -15.47 -26.39 -15.95
CA VAL A 236 -14.23 -26.81 -15.27
C VAL A 236 -13.16 -25.71 -15.16
N SER A 237 -13.40 -24.52 -15.72
CA SER A 237 -12.43 -23.41 -15.73
C SER A 237 -13.05 -22.07 -15.35
N SER A 238 -12.21 -21.03 -15.27
CA SER A 238 -12.65 -19.65 -15.06
C SER A 238 -13.75 -19.22 -16.03
N TRP A 239 -14.73 -18.50 -15.52
CA TRP A 239 -15.85 -17.91 -16.26
C TRP A 239 -15.54 -16.48 -16.67
N LEU A 240 -15.89 -16.11 -17.91
CA LEU A 240 -15.90 -14.72 -18.34
C LEU A 240 -17.33 -14.17 -18.27
N ILE A 241 -17.50 -13.10 -17.50
CA ILE A 241 -18.78 -12.42 -17.31
C ILE A 241 -18.65 -11.01 -17.86
N LYS A 242 -19.56 -10.63 -18.76
CA LYS A 242 -19.68 -9.24 -19.22
C LYS A 242 -20.62 -8.49 -18.30
N GLN A 243 -20.11 -7.51 -17.59
CA GLN A 243 -20.91 -6.67 -16.71
C GLN A 243 -21.72 -5.65 -17.52
N ASP A 244 -22.71 -5.05 -16.87
CA ASP A 244 -23.64 -4.10 -17.50
C ASP A 244 -22.93 -2.81 -17.99
N ASP A 245 -21.76 -2.48 -17.44
CA ASP A 245 -20.89 -1.38 -17.86
C ASP A 245 -20.02 -1.72 -19.09
N GLY A 246 -20.10 -2.97 -19.57
CA GLY A 246 -19.34 -3.47 -20.71
C GLY A 246 -17.99 -4.09 -20.36
N ASP A 247 -17.54 -3.98 -19.10
CA ASP A 247 -16.30 -4.61 -18.65
C ASP A 247 -16.45 -6.13 -18.53
N THR A 248 -15.35 -6.84 -18.77
CA THR A 248 -15.35 -8.30 -18.66
C THR A 248 -14.51 -8.75 -17.46
N ILE A 249 -15.14 -9.49 -16.56
CA ILE A 249 -14.48 -10.04 -15.37
C ILE A 249 -14.28 -11.55 -15.51
N THR A 250 -13.09 -12.01 -15.09
CA THR A 250 -12.79 -13.45 -15.00
C THR A 250 -13.07 -13.93 -13.59
N VAL A 251 -14.02 -14.86 -13.43
CA VAL A 251 -14.38 -15.48 -12.15
C VAL A 251 -13.78 -16.89 -12.11
N LYS A 252 -12.85 -17.15 -11.18
CA LYS A 252 -12.39 -18.52 -10.95
C LYS A 252 -13.47 -19.31 -10.22
N LEU A 253 -13.87 -20.45 -10.79
CA LEU A 253 -14.78 -21.36 -10.12
C LEU A 253 -14.10 -21.98 -8.90
N GLY A 254 -14.62 -21.65 -7.72
CA GLY A 254 -14.32 -22.36 -6.48
C GLY A 254 -15.17 -23.63 -6.35
N ARG A 255 -15.49 -24.02 -5.12
CA ARG A 255 -16.47 -25.09 -4.86
C ARG A 255 -17.88 -24.54 -5.08
N ILE A 256 -18.37 -24.63 -6.31
CA ILE A 256 -19.77 -24.35 -6.65
C ILE A 256 -20.53 -25.67 -6.76
N ASP A 257 -21.74 -25.72 -6.21
CA ASP A 257 -22.60 -26.90 -6.33
C ASP A 257 -22.97 -27.13 -7.81
N PRO A 258 -22.75 -28.33 -8.37
CA PRO A 258 -23.09 -28.65 -9.76
C PRO A 258 -24.56 -28.41 -10.13
N SER A 259 -25.47 -28.34 -9.16
CA SER A 259 -26.88 -28.00 -9.39
C SER A 259 -27.08 -26.52 -9.75
N GLN A 260 -26.22 -25.62 -9.29
CA GLN A 260 -26.30 -24.18 -9.58
C GLN A 260 -25.79 -23.82 -10.97
N ILE A 261 -25.04 -24.73 -11.60
CA ILE A 261 -24.47 -24.54 -12.95
C ILE A 261 -25.29 -25.28 -14.03
N ARG A 262 -26.26 -26.12 -13.66
CA ARG A 262 -27.08 -26.86 -14.62
C ARG A 262 -27.99 -25.91 -15.38
N GLY A 263 -27.93 -25.99 -16.71
CA GLY A 263 -28.83 -25.24 -17.59
C GLY A 263 -28.35 -23.83 -17.93
N LEU A 264 -27.20 -23.39 -17.44
CA LEU A 264 -26.58 -22.14 -17.87
C LEU A 264 -26.09 -22.24 -19.32
N ALA A 265 -26.55 -21.32 -20.15
CA ALA A 265 -26.14 -21.13 -21.53
C ALA A 265 -25.40 -19.79 -21.71
N VAL A 266 -24.56 -19.71 -22.75
CA VAL A 266 -23.94 -18.43 -23.14
C VAL A 266 -25.04 -17.43 -23.47
N GLY A 267 -24.89 -16.21 -22.97
CA GLY A 267 -25.89 -15.16 -23.11
C GLY A 267 -26.87 -15.09 -21.94
N ASP A 268 -26.85 -16.06 -21.03
CA ASP A 268 -27.69 -16.00 -19.83
C ASP A 268 -27.21 -14.89 -18.89
N ARG A 269 -28.17 -14.20 -18.29
CA ARG A 269 -27.91 -13.21 -17.26
C ARG A 269 -27.77 -13.89 -15.92
N VAL A 270 -26.62 -13.68 -15.28
CA VAL A 270 -26.23 -14.38 -14.05
C VAL A 270 -26.01 -13.39 -12.92
N ARG A 271 -26.32 -13.85 -11.70
CA ARG A 271 -25.95 -13.21 -10.44
C ARG A 271 -25.01 -14.15 -9.70
N ILE A 272 -23.79 -13.69 -9.45
CA ILE A 272 -22.74 -14.48 -8.83
C ILE A 272 -22.32 -13.79 -7.53
N ASN A 273 -22.49 -14.49 -6.41
CA ASN A 273 -21.86 -14.10 -5.16
C ASN A 273 -20.45 -14.68 -5.14
N ALA A 274 -19.44 -13.81 -5.17
CA ALA A 274 -18.04 -14.19 -5.22
C ALA A 274 -17.24 -13.52 -4.11
N ILE A 275 -16.08 -14.11 -3.81
CA ILE A 275 -15.06 -13.49 -2.99
C ILE A 275 -13.98 -12.98 -3.94
N MET A 276 -13.79 -11.68 -3.99
CA MET A 276 -12.71 -11.06 -4.73
C MET A 276 -11.44 -11.14 -3.89
N LYS A 277 -10.37 -11.67 -4.50
CA LYS A 277 -9.02 -11.72 -3.93
C LYS A 277 -8.03 -11.30 -5.00
N ILE A 278 -7.05 -10.47 -4.63
CA ILE A 278 -5.96 -10.13 -5.57
C ILE A 278 -4.97 -11.29 -5.56
N GLU A 279 -4.77 -11.93 -6.71
CA GLU A 279 -3.64 -12.82 -6.93
C GLU A 279 -2.59 -12.10 -7.78
N THR A 280 -1.47 -11.71 -7.17
CA THR A 280 -0.28 -11.34 -7.95
C THR A 280 0.41 -12.62 -8.41
N THR A 281 0.06 -13.11 -9.60
CA THR A 281 0.87 -14.11 -10.30
C THR A 281 2.14 -13.40 -10.83
N PRO A 282 3.36 -13.85 -10.49
CA PRO A 282 4.54 -13.32 -11.14
C PRO A 282 4.45 -13.61 -12.64
N ALA A 283 4.70 -12.61 -13.49
CA ALA A 283 4.86 -12.84 -14.92
C ALA A 283 5.92 -13.91 -15.12
N ALA A 284 5.53 -15.03 -15.75
CA ALA A 284 6.45 -16.07 -16.15
C ALA A 284 7.42 -15.47 -17.17
N THR A 285 8.71 -15.49 -16.83
CA THR A 285 9.82 -15.27 -17.76
C THR A 285 9.92 -16.39 -18.77
#